data_AF-A0A5J4XQ87-F1
#
_entry.id   AF-A0A5J4XQ87-F1
#
_cell.length_a   1.000
_cell.length_b   1.000
_cell.length_c   1.000
_cell.angle_alpha   90.00
_cell.angle_beta   90.00
_cell.angle_gamma   90.00
#
_symmetry.space_group_name_H-M   'P 1'
#
loop_
_entity.id
_entity.type
_entity.pdbx_description
1 polymer ?
#
loop_
_entity_poly.entity_id
_entity_poly.type
_entity_poly.pdbx_seq_one_letter_code
_entity_poly.pdbx_strand_id
1 'polypeptide(L)'
;MLRNVLLRPTGEKGISSPRHQPAKRQWHHAKNQDLGDRQITTGSGLRVWWTCDKCPSGLLHEWLATVKDRQNMDSQCPYCTNNSLCQHNSLLTVAPAVAAYWDTAKNGLTPDLVMAGSHARRHWLCPKCGHSWQAMIHRKVGNQSGCPKCSNISKPWNRQPSLTQSQHPAMLEFDFDRNWRAGLDPGKITAGSNKMVHWICNHCPKGQPHLFMASAQSRIAFNSGCPYCTRRKACSCNSLQSLYPVLAAEYDTARNGFGPEQVLARSSKMAFWKDASGHTWEQTPAQRTKPEKDRSKRAAIRSKYKQQMRCKLGLSDIVDSGQQLRAPPLDPDMTAPEQ
;
A
#
# COMPACT_ATOMS: atom_id res chain seq x y z
N MET A 1 38.31 -65.08 9.08
CA MET A 1 36.92 -65.45 9.46
C MET A 1 36.22 -64.21 9.97
N LEU A 2 35.28 -63.64 9.20
CA LEU A 2 34.46 -62.50 9.65
C LEU A 2 33.42 -63.03 10.65
N ARG A 3 33.57 -62.67 11.93
CA ARG A 3 32.67 -63.08 13.02
C ARG A 3 31.34 -62.34 12.89
N ASN A 4 30.25 -63.09 12.76
CA ASN A 4 28.90 -62.57 12.54
C ASN A 4 28.27 -62.12 13.87
N VAL A 5 28.14 -60.80 14.07
CA VAL A 5 27.27 -60.25 15.11
C VAL A 5 25.82 -60.56 14.76
N LEU A 6 25.15 -61.39 15.57
CA LEU A 6 23.76 -61.77 15.38
C LEU A 6 22.83 -60.76 16.08
N LEU A 7 22.41 -59.72 15.35
CA LEU A 7 21.26 -58.90 15.76
C LEU A 7 19.98 -59.75 15.66
N ARG A 8 19.41 -60.18 16.81
CA ARG A 8 18.16 -60.97 16.85
C ARG A 8 16.95 -60.09 17.16
N PRO A 9 15.80 -60.30 16.48
CA PRO A 9 14.55 -59.63 16.82
C PRO A 9 14.05 -60.08 18.21
N THR A 10 13.43 -59.18 18.95
CA THR A 10 12.66 -59.53 20.15
C THR A 10 11.29 -60.07 19.74
N GLY A 11 11.05 -61.37 19.91
CA GLY A 11 9.77 -62.05 19.62
C GLY A 11 9.74 -62.86 18.31
N GLU A 12 8.84 -63.84 18.24
CA GLU A 12 8.70 -64.92 17.23
C GLU A 12 8.50 -64.51 15.75
N LYS A 13 8.66 -63.24 15.38
CA LYS A 13 8.60 -62.84 13.97
C LYS A 13 10.00 -62.84 13.38
N GLY A 14 10.32 -64.02 12.85
CA GLY A 14 11.58 -64.40 12.25
C GLY A 14 12.11 -63.48 11.14
N ILE A 15 13.33 -63.84 10.77
CA ILE A 15 14.35 -63.24 9.92
C ILE A 15 13.89 -62.79 8.50
N SER A 16 12.61 -62.85 8.14
CA SER A 16 12.08 -62.52 6.81
C SER A 16 11.37 -61.15 6.70
N SER A 17 11.44 -60.26 7.70
CA SER A 17 10.87 -58.91 7.55
C SER A 17 11.83 -57.97 6.79
N PRO A 18 11.43 -57.34 5.67
CA PRO A 18 12.24 -56.37 4.91
C PRO A 18 12.76 -55.19 5.76
N ARG A 19 12.20 -54.99 6.95
CA ARG A 19 12.51 -53.90 7.89
C ARG A 19 13.89 -54.02 8.56
N HIS A 20 14.63 -55.12 8.41
CA HIS A 20 15.87 -55.37 9.18
C HIS A 20 17.16 -55.38 8.33
N GLN A 21 17.06 -55.29 7.01
CA GLN A 21 18.21 -55.40 6.10
C GLN A 21 19.15 -54.16 6.07
N PRO A 22 18.68 -52.91 6.26
CA PRO A 22 19.56 -51.74 6.24
C PRO A 22 20.55 -51.67 7.42
N ALA A 23 20.10 -52.05 8.62
CA ALA A 23 20.89 -51.93 9.84
C ALA A 23 22.10 -52.90 9.86
N LYS A 24 21.92 -54.16 9.43
CA LYS A 24 23.03 -55.14 9.37
C LYS A 24 24.16 -54.69 8.44
N ARG A 25 23.84 -54.07 7.30
CA ARG A 25 24.83 -53.57 6.33
C ARG A 25 25.60 -52.35 6.84
N GLN A 26 25.06 -51.66 7.83
CA GLN A 26 25.64 -50.45 8.40
C GLN A 26 26.36 -50.71 9.72
N TRP A 27 26.63 -51.97 10.08
CA TRP A 27 27.36 -52.29 11.31
C TRP A 27 28.86 -52.02 11.14
N HIS A 28 29.47 -51.34 12.11
CA HIS A 28 30.91 -51.07 12.06
C HIS A 28 31.72 -52.16 12.78
N HIS A 29 32.25 -53.14 12.05
CA HIS A 29 32.95 -54.30 12.66
C HIS A 29 34.19 -53.95 13.49
N ALA A 30 35.11 -53.10 13.01
CA ALA A 30 36.36 -52.85 13.73
C ALA A 30 36.15 -52.05 15.04
N LYS A 31 35.34 -50.99 15.01
CA LYS A 31 34.98 -50.18 16.18
C LYS A 31 34.02 -50.84 17.18
N ASN A 32 33.42 -51.97 16.83
CA ASN A 32 32.57 -52.75 17.73
C ASN A 32 33.21 -54.10 18.10
N GLN A 33 34.52 -54.27 17.89
CA GLN A 33 35.23 -55.52 18.12
C GLN A 33 35.22 -55.94 19.59
N ASP A 34 35.20 -54.96 20.50
CA ASP A 34 35.12 -55.12 21.96
C ASP A 34 33.81 -55.76 22.43
N LEU A 35 32.75 -55.71 21.61
CA LEU A 35 31.48 -56.36 21.91
C LEU A 35 31.54 -57.90 21.76
N GLY A 36 32.59 -58.43 21.11
CA GLY A 36 32.80 -59.86 20.93
C GLY A 36 31.62 -60.58 20.28
N ASP A 37 31.32 -61.80 20.74
CA ASP A 37 30.20 -62.62 20.27
C ASP A 37 28.90 -62.40 21.07
N ARG A 38 28.77 -61.24 21.74
CA ARG A 38 27.55 -60.93 22.51
C ARG A 38 26.33 -60.91 21.60
N GLN A 39 25.27 -61.59 22.06
CA GLN A 39 23.97 -61.52 21.41
C GLN A 39 23.27 -60.21 21.78
N ILE A 40 23.13 -59.33 20.79
CA ILE A 40 22.49 -58.02 20.97
C ILE A 40 21.11 -58.06 20.31
N THR A 41 20.08 -57.81 21.10
CA THR A 41 18.71 -57.75 20.59
C THR A 41 18.48 -56.46 19.82
N THR A 42 17.60 -56.49 18.82
CA THR A 42 17.29 -55.30 18.02
C THR A 42 16.70 -54.18 18.90
N GLY A 43 15.96 -54.51 19.97
CA GLY A 43 15.38 -53.54 20.91
C GLY A 43 16.36 -52.94 21.92
N SER A 44 17.65 -53.25 21.81
CA SER A 44 18.65 -52.81 22.79
C SER A 44 18.90 -51.30 22.74
N GLY A 45 18.97 -50.67 23.92
CA GLY A 45 19.42 -49.28 24.09
C GLY A 45 20.93 -49.08 23.98
N LEU A 46 21.70 -50.15 23.72
CA LEU A 46 23.15 -50.09 23.59
C LEU A 46 23.56 -49.18 22.42
N ARG A 47 24.45 -48.21 22.66
CA ARG A 47 25.07 -47.38 21.62
C ARG A 47 26.24 -48.13 21.01
N VAL A 48 26.22 -48.27 19.69
CA VAL A 48 27.24 -48.96 18.91
C VAL A 48 27.63 -48.12 17.72
N TRP A 49 28.78 -48.41 17.12
CA TRP A 49 29.25 -47.74 15.92
C TRP A 49 28.55 -48.27 14.67
N TRP A 50 28.12 -47.35 13.83
CA TRP A 50 27.53 -47.62 12.53
C TRP A 50 28.36 -46.99 11.43
N THR A 51 28.25 -47.53 10.22
CA THR A 51 28.98 -47.11 9.04
C THR A 51 28.08 -46.99 7.81
N CYS A 52 28.42 -46.10 6.89
CA CYS A 52 27.75 -45.96 5.61
C CYS A 52 28.73 -45.46 4.54
N ASP A 53 28.78 -46.20 3.43
CA ASP A 53 29.63 -45.98 2.26
C ASP A 53 29.00 -45.09 1.18
N LYS A 54 27.76 -44.64 1.40
CA LYS A 54 26.98 -43.86 0.42
C LYS A 54 27.31 -42.38 0.42
N CYS A 55 28.47 -41.97 0.89
CA CYS A 55 28.84 -40.56 0.86
C CYS A 55 29.20 -40.14 -0.56
N PRO A 56 28.57 -39.10 -1.12
CA PRO A 56 28.95 -38.50 -2.40
C PRO A 56 30.41 -38.00 -2.45
N SER A 57 31.02 -37.70 -1.31
CA SER A 57 32.44 -37.30 -1.25
C SER A 57 33.43 -38.48 -1.19
N GLY A 58 32.93 -39.72 -1.23
CA GLY A 58 33.75 -40.93 -1.16
C GLY A 58 34.28 -41.29 0.24
N LEU A 59 33.97 -40.47 1.26
CA LEU A 59 34.35 -40.72 2.65
C LEU A 59 33.37 -41.65 3.36
N LEU A 60 33.87 -42.52 4.24
CA LEU A 60 33.02 -43.37 5.05
C LEU A 60 32.33 -42.55 6.14
N HIS A 61 31.01 -42.61 6.21
CA HIS A 61 30.25 -42.03 7.31
C HIS A 61 30.29 -42.97 8.51
N GLU A 62 30.70 -42.48 9.67
CA GLU A 62 30.74 -43.27 10.90
C GLU A 62 30.03 -42.53 12.04
N TRP A 63 29.14 -43.20 12.77
CA TRP A 63 28.39 -42.55 13.87
C TRP A 63 28.01 -43.52 14.99
N LEU A 64 27.75 -42.95 16.17
CA LEU A 64 27.22 -43.65 17.34
C LEU A 64 25.70 -43.48 17.43
N ALA A 65 24.97 -44.59 17.45
CA ALA A 65 23.53 -44.60 17.68
C ALA A 65 23.10 -45.88 18.42
N THR A 66 21.94 -45.86 19.08
CA THR A 66 21.44 -47.05 19.78
C THR A 66 20.90 -48.09 18.80
N VAL A 67 20.97 -49.38 19.14
CA VAL A 67 20.45 -50.45 18.27
C VAL A 67 18.94 -50.32 18.05
N LYS A 68 18.17 -49.98 19.09
CA LYS A 68 16.72 -49.75 18.99
C LYS A 68 16.37 -48.61 18.03
N ASP A 69 17.16 -47.52 18.03
CA ASP A 69 16.90 -46.36 17.18
C ASP A 69 17.19 -46.67 15.71
N ARG A 70 17.76 -47.83 15.36
CA ARG A 70 18.05 -48.22 13.97
C ARG A 70 17.00 -49.11 13.32
N GLN A 71 15.90 -49.39 14.02
CA GLN A 71 14.83 -50.25 13.51
C GLN A 71 13.79 -49.54 12.62
N ASN A 72 13.71 -48.21 12.66
CA ASN A 72 12.72 -47.45 11.92
C ASN A 72 13.23 -47.06 10.52
N MET A 73 12.33 -46.85 9.56
CA MET A 73 12.69 -46.37 8.21
C MET A 73 13.32 -44.97 8.22
N ASP A 74 13.07 -44.19 9.28
CA ASP A 74 13.66 -42.86 9.54
C ASP A 74 15.10 -42.94 10.07
N SER A 75 15.58 -44.14 10.39
CA SER A 75 16.88 -44.38 11.00
C SER A 75 18.01 -44.51 9.98
N GLN A 76 17.95 -43.72 8.91
CA GLN A 76 18.95 -43.72 7.84
C GLN A 76 20.26 -43.08 8.32
N CYS A 77 21.30 -43.14 7.48
CA CYS A 77 22.58 -42.50 7.80
C CYS A 77 22.36 -41.00 8.03
N PRO A 78 22.71 -40.45 9.22
CA PRO A 78 22.39 -39.07 9.58
C PRO A 78 23.12 -38.04 8.72
N TYR A 79 24.26 -38.42 8.15
CA TYR A 79 24.99 -37.57 7.21
C TYR A 79 24.32 -37.51 5.85
N CYS A 80 23.87 -38.66 5.31
CA CYS A 80 23.16 -38.73 4.03
C CYS A 80 21.80 -38.03 4.07
N THR A 81 21.14 -38.00 5.23
CA THR A 81 19.87 -37.29 5.43
C THR A 81 20.03 -35.83 5.85
N ASN A 82 21.25 -35.28 5.85
CA ASN A 82 21.56 -33.90 6.25
C ASN A 82 21.16 -33.55 7.70
N ASN A 83 21.07 -34.56 8.57
CA ASN A 83 20.91 -34.39 10.01
C ASN A 83 22.26 -34.23 10.75
N SER A 84 23.37 -34.47 10.06
CA SER A 84 24.73 -34.31 10.59
C SER A 84 25.66 -33.72 9.54
N LEU A 85 26.61 -32.90 10.00
CA LEU A 85 27.57 -32.23 9.13
C LEU A 85 28.52 -33.23 8.49
N CYS A 86 28.69 -33.11 7.18
CA CYS A 86 29.69 -33.80 6.38
C CYS A 86 30.17 -32.83 5.31
N GLN A 87 31.37 -33.05 4.76
CA GLN A 87 31.97 -32.20 3.75
C GLN A 87 31.01 -31.88 2.60
N HIS A 88 30.26 -32.87 2.10
CA HIS A 88 29.31 -32.70 1.00
C HIS A 88 28.08 -31.83 1.29
N ASN A 89 27.75 -31.55 2.56
CA ASN A 89 26.55 -30.82 2.96
C ASN A 89 26.85 -29.53 3.75
N SER A 90 28.14 -29.18 3.82
CA SER A 90 28.59 -27.92 4.39
C SER A 90 28.08 -26.72 3.59
N LEU A 91 27.95 -25.56 4.22
CA LEU A 91 27.55 -24.33 3.55
C LEU A 91 28.54 -23.95 2.45
N LEU A 92 29.84 -24.14 2.70
CA LEU A 92 30.88 -23.85 1.72
C LEU A 92 30.75 -24.72 0.46
N THR A 93 30.45 -26.00 0.63
CA THR A 93 30.34 -26.95 -0.49
C THR A 93 29.02 -26.79 -1.25
N VAL A 94 27.90 -26.65 -0.54
CA VAL A 94 26.56 -26.57 -1.17
C VAL A 94 26.28 -25.21 -1.79
N ALA A 95 26.74 -24.12 -1.16
CA ALA A 95 26.43 -22.77 -1.59
C ALA A 95 27.62 -21.81 -1.43
N PRO A 96 28.71 -21.99 -2.23
CA PRO A 96 29.92 -21.18 -2.12
C PRO A 96 29.65 -19.67 -2.31
N ALA A 97 28.73 -19.31 -3.21
CA ALA A 97 28.32 -17.93 -3.43
C ALA A 97 27.64 -17.29 -2.20
N VAL A 98 26.94 -18.09 -1.39
CA VAL A 98 26.33 -17.63 -0.13
C VAL A 98 27.39 -17.58 0.97
N ALA A 99 28.28 -18.56 1.02
CA ALA A 99 29.42 -18.60 1.96
C ALA A 99 30.35 -17.38 1.82
N ALA A 100 30.46 -16.79 0.62
CA ALA A 100 31.22 -15.55 0.39
C ALA A 100 30.72 -14.33 1.20
N TYR A 101 29.50 -14.39 1.74
CA TYR A 101 28.96 -13.36 2.62
C TYR A 101 29.13 -13.70 4.11
N TRP A 102 29.82 -14.77 4.48
CA TRP A 102 29.93 -15.21 5.86
C TRP A 102 30.86 -14.30 6.69
N ASP A 103 30.42 -13.93 7.89
CA ASP A 103 31.22 -13.12 8.82
C ASP A 103 31.92 -14.02 9.85
N THR A 104 33.11 -14.53 9.52
CA THR A 104 33.88 -15.44 10.40
C THR A 104 34.21 -14.78 11.74
N ALA A 105 34.54 -13.49 11.74
CA ALA A 105 34.91 -12.76 12.95
C ALA A 105 33.77 -12.73 13.98
N LYS A 106 32.51 -12.60 13.53
CA LYS A 106 31.34 -12.61 14.44
C LYS A 106 30.79 -14.00 14.74
N ASN A 107 30.97 -14.97 13.84
CA ASN A 107 30.41 -16.30 14.02
C ASN A 107 31.35 -17.27 14.75
N GLY A 108 32.66 -17.00 14.77
CA GLY A 108 33.67 -17.88 15.40
C GLY A 108 33.84 -19.25 14.74
N LEU A 109 33.17 -19.50 13.62
CA LEU A 109 33.21 -20.73 12.84
C LEU A 109 33.32 -20.39 11.36
N THR A 110 33.93 -21.28 10.59
CA THR A 110 34.03 -21.18 9.13
C THR A 110 32.82 -21.85 8.45
N PRO A 111 32.48 -21.47 7.21
CA PRO A 111 31.30 -21.98 6.51
C PRO A 111 31.37 -23.48 6.16
N ASP A 112 32.55 -24.10 6.15
CA ASP A 112 32.73 -25.55 6.02
C ASP A 112 32.30 -26.32 7.29
N LEU A 113 32.27 -25.65 8.45
CA LEU A 113 31.89 -26.23 9.73
C LEU A 113 30.39 -26.08 10.07
N VAL A 114 29.57 -25.69 9.10
CA VAL A 114 28.12 -25.50 9.28
C VAL A 114 27.35 -26.11 8.13
N MET A 115 26.20 -26.73 8.42
CA MET A 115 25.34 -27.34 7.39
C MET A 115 24.57 -26.27 6.61
N ALA A 116 24.48 -26.43 5.29
CA ALA A 116 23.72 -25.54 4.42
C ALA A 116 22.21 -25.51 4.74
N GLY A 117 21.67 -26.63 5.25
CA GLY A 117 20.28 -26.77 5.68
C GLY A 117 19.98 -26.23 7.08
N SER A 118 20.95 -25.64 7.78
CA SER A 118 20.76 -25.25 9.18
C SER A 118 19.75 -24.11 9.36
N HIS A 119 18.92 -24.24 10.40
CA HIS A 119 18.03 -23.18 10.87
C HIS A 119 18.73 -22.12 11.73
N ALA A 120 20.02 -22.30 12.02
CA ALA A 120 20.79 -21.38 12.83
C ALA A 120 20.85 -19.97 12.19
N ARG A 121 20.64 -18.94 13.01
CA ARG A 121 20.82 -17.55 12.63
C ARG A 121 22.30 -17.18 12.81
N ARG A 122 22.89 -16.58 11.78
CA ARG A 122 24.32 -16.26 11.69
C ARG A 122 24.54 -14.87 11.13
N HIS A 123 25.71 -14.32 11.38
CA HIS A 123 26.15 -13.03 10.87
C HIS A 123 26.69 -13.14 9.45
N TRP A 124 26.33 -12.18 8.63
CA TRP A 124 26.72 -12.05 7.24
C TRP A 124 27.30 -10.66 7.02
N LEU A 125 28.30 -10.57 6.16
CA LEU A 125 28.98 -9.34 5.79
C LEU A 125 29.04 -9.24 4.27
N CYS A 126 28.62 -8.11 3.72
CA CYS A 126 28.71 -7.87 2.29
C CYS A 126 30.12 -7.43 1.93
N PRO A 127 30.86 -8.19 1.10
CA PRO A 127 32.21 -7.78 0.68
C PRO A 127 32.18 -6.52 -0.21
N LYS A 128 31.04 -6.22 -0.86
CA LYS A 128 30.90 -5.07 -1.77
C LYS A 128 30.63 -3.75 -1.05
N CYS A 129 29.81 -3.76 0.01
CA CYS A 129 29.35 -2.52 0.65
C CYS A 129 29.58 -2.48 2.18
N GLY A 130 30.24 -3.49 2.75
CA GLY A 130 30.52 -3.60 4.18
C GLY A 130 29.29 -3.77 5.06
N HIS A 131 28.09 -3.93 4.50
CA HIS A 131 26.88 -4.09 5.29
C HIS A 131 26.91 -5.42 6.06
N SER A 132 26.77 -5.36 7.38
CA SER A 132 26.64 -6.52 8.27
C SER A 132 25.17 -6.74 8.64
N TRP A 133 24.68 -7.98 8.59
CA TRP A 133 23.31 -8.34 8.96
C TRP A 133 23.21 -9.77 9.48
N GLN A 134 22.08 -10.14 10.08
CA GLN A 134 21.80 -11.51 10.53
C GLN A 134 20.70 -12.16 9.68
N ALA A 135 20.88 -13.45 9.36
CA ALA A 135 19.87 -14.26 8.69
C ALA A 135 20.07 -15.76 8.96
N MET A 136 19.03 -16.56 8.75
CA MET A 136 19.09 -18.03 8.85
C MET A 136 19.81 -18.63 7.62
N ILE A 137 20.65 -19.64 7.83
CA ILE A 137 21.45 -20.27 6.76
C ILE A 137 20.55 -20.84 5.66
N HIS A 138 19.61 -21.75 5.99
CA HIS A 138 18.74 -22.39 5.00
C HIS A 138 17.96 -21.38 4.14
N ARG A 139 17.52 -20.25 4.71
CA ARG A 139 16.82 -19.20 3.95
C ARG A 139 17.75 -18.50 2.96
N LYS A 140 19.00 -18.25 3.34
CA LYS A 140 19.97 -17.64 2.41
C LYS A 140 20.34 -18.58 1.28
N VAL A 141 20.52 -19.87 1.58
CA VAL A 141 20.79 -20.92 0.58
C VAL A 141 19.59 -21.11 -0.36
N GLY A 142 18.40 -21.36 0.19
CA GLY A 142 17.19 -21.62 -0.61
C GLY A 142 16.75 -20.44 -1.49
N ASN A 143 16.86 -19.21 -0.99
CA ASN A 143 16.50 -18.01 -1.76
C ASN A 143 17.65 -17.47 -2.62
N GLN A 144 18.86 -18.03 -2.49
CA GLN A 144 20.10 -17.49 -3.06
C GLN A 144 20.25 -15.97 -2.81
N SER A 145 19.80 -15.52 -1.64
CA SER A 145 19.62 -14.09 -1.38
C SER A 145 20.96 -13.39 -1.16
N GLY A 146 21.22 -12.32 -1.91
CA GLY A 146 22.41 -11.47 -1.74
C GLY A 146 22.33 -10.54 -0.51
N CYS A 147 23.12 -9.46 -0.56
CA CYS A 147 23.06 -8.40 0.44
C CYS A 147 21.76 -7.59 0.30
N PRO A 148 20.96 -7.44 1.38
CA PRO A 148 19.69 -6.70 1.33
C PRO A 148 19.88 -5.22 0.96
N LYS A 149 20.97 -4.61 1.43
CA LYS A 149 21.32 -3.21 1.11
C LYS A 149 21.64 -3.05 -0.38
N CYS A 150 22.47 -3.92 -0.95
CA CYS A 150 22.77 -3.89 -2.38
C CYS A 150 21.53 -4.18 -3.23
N SER A 151 20.69 -5.14 -2.84
CA SER A 151 19.46 -5.46 -3.58
C SER A 151 18.42 -4.34 -3.51
N ASN A 152 18.37 -3.57 -2.42
CA ASN A 152 17.52 -2.38 -2.35
C ASN A 152 18.02 -1.24 -3.23
N ILE A 153 19.34 -1.11 -3.41
CA ILE A 153 19.91 -0.13 -4.34
C ILE A 153 19.65 -0.57 -5.81
N SER A 154 19.66 -1.87 -6.09
CA SER A 154 19.48 -2.43 -7.43
C SER A 154 18.02 -2.76 -7.81
N LYS A 155 17.04 -2.51 -6.94
CA LYS A 155 15.61 -2.58 -7.28
C LYS A 155 15.04 -1.17 -7.46
N PRO A 156 15.25 -0.52 -8.61
CA PRO A 156 14.47 0.65 -8.94
C PRO A 156 13.07 0.15 -9.31
N TRP A 157 12.14 0.15 -8.35
CA TRP A 157 10.73 0.22 -8.71
C TRP A 157 10.55 1.51 -9.53
N ASN A 158 10.33 1.35 -10.84
CA ASN A 158 9.99 2.40 -11.80
C ASN A 158 10.88 3.65 -11.74
N ARG A 159 11.99 3.68 -12.48
CA ARG A 159 12.61 4.97 -12.87
C ARG A 159 11.68 5.68 -13.85
N GLN A 160 10.61 6.27 -13.34
CA GLN A 160 9.95 7.36 -14.04
C GLN A 160 11.03 8.40 -14.35
N PRO A 161 11.12 8.89 -15.60
CA PRO A 161 12.14 9.87 -15.98
C PRO A 161 12.05 11.10 -15.07
N SER A 162 13.13 11.86 -14.97
CA SER A 162 13.05 13.20 -14.36
C SER A 162 12.03 14.08 -15.11
N LEU A 163 11.58 15.18 -14.51
CA LEU A 163 10.64 16.10 -15.17
C LEU A 163 11.20 16.59 -16.51
N THR A 164 12.49 16.95 -16.54
CA THR A 164 13.17 17.36 -17.77
C THR A 164 13.29 16.22 -18.79
N GLN A 165 13.58 15.00 -18.35
CA GLN A 165 13.67 13.84 -19.25
C GLN A 165 12.31 13.34 -19.75
N SER A 166 11.21 13.63 -19.04
CA SER A 166 9.88 13.16 -19.43
C SER A 166 9.38 13.76 -20.75
N GLN A 167 9.91 14.93 -21.13
CA GLN A 167 9.47 15.71 -22.31
C GLN A 167 7.95 15.92 -22.37
N HIS A 168 7.26 15.88 -21.23
CA HIS A 168 5.81 16.00 -21.18
C HIS A 168 5.35 17.44 -21.50
N PRO A 169 4.25 17.66 -22.25
CA PRO A 169 3.78 19.01 -22.60
C PRO A 169 3.53 19.93 -21.41
N ALA A 170 3.16 19.37 -20.24
CA ALA A 170 3.00 20.14 -19.01
C ALA A 170 4.29 20.87 -18.57
N MET A 171 5.47 20.49 -19.07
CA MET A 171 6.72 21.22 -18.81
C MET A 171 6.71 22.65 -19.37
N LEU A 172 5.86 22.94 -20.36
CA LEU A 172 5.61 24.31 -20.84
C LEU A 172 4.94 25.19 -19.77
N GLU A 173 4.28 24.57 -18.79
CA GLU A 173 3.64 25.24 -17.66
C GLU A 173 4.48 25.16 -16.37
N PHE A 174 5.71 24.65 -16.42
CA PHE A 174 6.57 24.58 -15.24
C PHE A 174 7.18 25.97 -14.93
N ASP A 175 6.96 26.48 -13.72
CA ASP A 175 7.51 27.80 -13.31
C ASP A 175 8.96 27.61 -12.85
N PHE A 176 9.92 27.71 -13.79
CA PHE A 176 11.34 27.48 -13.51
C PHE A 176 11.88 28.44 -12.43
N ASP A 177 11.53 29.72 -12.48
CA ASP A 177 12.07 30.73 -11.57
C ASP A 177 11.65 30.48 -10.12
N ARG A 178 10.36 30.21 -9.87
CA ARG A 178 9.89 29.92 -8.50
C ARG A 178 10.44 28.61 -7.98
N ASN A 179 10.45 27.58 -8.82
CA ASN A 179 10.96 26.28 -8.43
C ASN A 179 12.46 26.33 -8.14
N TRP A 180 13.25 27.06 -8.96
CA TRP A 180 14.68 27.21 -8.70
C TRP A 180 14.97 27.95 -7.40
N ARG A 181 14.26 29.06 -7.12
CA ARG A 181 14.37 29.78 -5.84
C ARG A 181 13.96 28.92 -4.64
N ALA A 182 13.06 27.97 -4.84
CA ALA A 182 12.63 27.01 -3.83
C ALA A 182 13.54 25.76 -3.73
N GLY A 183 14.63 25.68 -4.50
CA GLY A 183 15.52 24.51 -4.52
C GLY A 183 14.92 23.26 -5.19
N LEU A 184 13.89 23.44 -6.01
CA LEU A 184 13.17 22.38 -6.72
C LEU A 184 13.71 22.25 -8.15
N ASP A 185 14.79 21.48 -8.28
CA ASP A 185 15.44 21.17 -9.55
C ASP A 185 14.64 20.11 -10.34
N PRO A 186 14.09 20.44 -11.53
CA PRO A 186 13.28 19.52 -12.32
C PRO A 186 14.07 18.31 -12.86
N GLY A 187 15.40 18.37 -12.94
CA GLY A 187 16.25 17.21 -13.28
C GLY A 187 16.38 16.20 -12.15
N LYS A 188 16.06 16.60 -10.91
CA LYS A 188 16.15 15.76 -9.69
C LYS A 188 14.78 15.30 -9.18
N ILE A 189 13.70 15.72 -9.83
CA ILE A 189 12.33 15.33 -9.49
C ILE A 189 11.86 14.37 -10.59
N THR A 190 11.32 13.21 -10.20
CA THR A 190 10.77 12.24 -11.15
C THR A 190 9.34 12.60 -11.56
N ALA A 191 8.93 12.22 -12.77
CA ALA A 191 7.57 12.43 -13.28
C ALA A 191 6.48 11.79 -12.41
N GLY A 192 6.80 10.72 -11.68
CA GLY A 192 5.90 10.08 -10.71
C GLY A 192 5.96 10.68 -9.30
N SER A 193 6.68 11.78 -9.08
CA SER A 193 6.85 12.35 -7.75
C SER A 193 5.58 13.03 -7.23
N ASN A 194 5.27 12.81 -5.95
CA ASN A 194 4.23 13.55 -5.23
C ASN A 194 4.69 14.93 -4.72
N LYS A 195 5.94 15.34 -5.01
CA LYS A 195 6.44 16.66 -4.63
C LYS A 195 5.61 17.76 -5.29
N MET A 196 5.15 18.71 -4.47
CA MET A 196 4.45 19.91 -4.92
C MET A 196 5.47 20.89 -5.53
N VAL A 197 5.25 21.26 -6.78
CA VAL A 197 6.07 22.22 -7.51
C VAL A 197 5.18 23.34 -8.06
N HIS A 198 5.79 24.47 -8.41
CA HIS A 198 5.11 25.65 -8.95
C HIS A 198 4.83 25.50 -10.44
N TRP A 199 3.62 25.84 -10.86
CA TRP A 199 3.15 25.84 -12.25
C TRP A 199 2.56 27.21 -12.61
N ILE A 200 2.70 27.56 -13.88
CA ILE A 200 2.18 28.78 -14.50
C ILE A 200 1.36 28.43 -15.74
N CYS A 201 0.15 28.96 -15.84
CA CYS A 201 -0.72 28.78 -16.99
C CYS A 201 -1.15 30.13 -17.56
N ASN A 202 -0.94 30.34 -18.86
CA ASN A 202 -1.17 31.61 -19.54
C ASN A 202 -2.49 31.67 -20.33
N HIS A 203 -3.39 30.70 -20.14
CA HIS A 203 -4.66 30.59 -20.88
C HIS A 203 -5.81 31.42 -20.29
N CYS A 204 -5.53 32.40 -19.45
CA CYS A 204 -6.57 33.24 -18.86
C CYS A 204 -7.12 34.23 -19.92
N PRO A 205 -8.45 34.31 -20.13
CA PRO A 205 -9.04 35.28 -21.05
C PRO A 205 -8.78 36.76 -20.69
N LYS A 206 -8.42 37.02 -19.43
CA LYS A 206 -8.07 38.36 -18.93
C LYS A 206 -6.57 38.66 -19.05
N GLY A 207 -5.79 37.79 -19.69
CA GLY A 207 -4.34 37.95 -19.90
C GLY A 207 -3.47 37.78 -18.66
N GLN A 208 -4.04 37.40 -17.51
CA GLN A 208 -3.32 37.24 -16.25
C GLN A 208 -2.87 35.78 -16.04
N PRO A 209 -1.60 35.51 -15.70
CA PRO A 209 -1.13 34.14 -15.50
C PRO A 209 -1.78 33.50 -14.26
N HIS A 210 -2.15 32.23 -14.39
CA HIS A 210 -2.62 31.41 -13.28
C HIS A 210 -1.44 30.70 -12.62
N LEU A 211 -1.14 31.08 -11.39
CA LEU A 211 -0.07 30.50 -10.58
C LEU A 211 -0.65 29.48 -9.60
N PHE A 212 -0.10 28.27 -9.58
CA PHE A 212 -0.57 27.21 -8.67
C PHE A 212 0.50 26.20 -8.33
N MET A 213 0.30 25.51 -7.20
CA MET A 213 1.09 24.35 -6.83
C MET A 213 0.30 23.06 -7.11
N ALA A 214 0.98 22.08 -7.67
CA ALA A 214 0.47 20.72 -7.90
C ALA A 214 1.64 19.74 -7.90
N SER A 215 1.37 18.46 -7.65
CA SER A 215 2.42 17.44 -7.72
C SER A 215 2.82 17.15 -9.17
N ALA A 216 4.09 16.78 -9.36
CA ALA A 216 4.58 16.31 -10.66
C ALA A 216 3.74 15.15 -11.22
N GLN A 217 3.41 14.17 -10.37
CA GLN A 217 2.57 13.03 -10.75
C GLN A 217 1.18 13.47 -11.24
N SER A 218 0.54 14.41 -10.55
CA SER A 218 -0.79 14.90 -10.96
C SER A 218 -0.74 15.54 -12.35
N ARG A 219 0.29 16.34 -12.63
CA ARG A 219 0.42 17.05 -13.91
C ARG A 219 0.87 16.17 -15.06
N ILE A 220 1.76 15.21 -14.82
CA ILE A 220 2.39 14.41 -15.88
C ILE A 220 1.70 13.05 -16.02
N ALA A 221 1.54 12.30 -14.93
CA ALA A 221 0.96 10.95 -15.01
C ALA A 221 -0.57 10.97 -15.12
N PHE A 222 -1.25 11.89 -14.42
CA PHE A 222 -2.71 12.01 -14.43
C PHE A 222 -3.22 13.13 -15.33
N ASN A 223 -2.32 13.82 -16.03
CA ASN A 223 -2.62 14.91 -16.98
C ASN A 223 -3.62 15.96 -16.44
N SER A 224 -3.53 16.28 -15.14
CA SER A 224 -4.43 17.26 -14.54
C SER A 224 -4.09 18.66 -15.07
N GLY A 225 -5.10 19.38 -15.57
CA GLY A 225 -4.93 20.75 -16.07
C GLY A 225 -4.97 21.84 -14.98
N CYS A 226 -4.85 23.09 -15.41
CA CYS A 226 -4.91 24.27 -14.53
C CYS A 226 -6.23 24.33 -13.71
N PRO A 227 -6.16 24.47 -12.37
CA PRO A 227 -7.35 24.49 -11.52
C PRO A 227 -8.25 25.72 -11.72
N TYR A 228 -7.70 26.82 -12.24
CA TYR A 228 -8.46 28.03 -12.54
C TYR A 228 -9.25 27.88 -13.85
N CYS A 229 -8.61 27.39 -14.91
CA CYS A 229 -9.26 27.11 -16.20
C CYS A 229 -10.36 26.05 -16.05
N THR A 230 -10.13 25.03 -15.21
CA THR A 230 -11.13 23.98 -14.88
C THR A 230 -12.19 24.43 -13.86
N ARG A 231 -12.23 25.72 -13.49
CA ARG A 231 -13.21 26.31 -12.55
C ARG A 231 -13.27 25.61 -11.19
N ARG A 232 -12.14 25.09 -10.71
CA ARG A 232 -11.95 24.59 -9.34
C ARG A 232 -11.42 25.67 -8.40
N LYS A 233 -10.76 26.70 -8.94
CA LYS A 233 -10.30 27.90 -8.22
C LYS A 233 -10.77 29.18 -8.92
N ALA A 234 -11.04 30.21 -8.13
CA ALA A 234 -11.43 31.52 -8.63
C ALA A 234 -10.22 32.30 -9.20
N CYS A 235 -10.41 32.93 -10.35
CA CYS A 235 -9.51 33.90 -11.00
C CYS A 235 -10.30 35.18 -11.29
N SER A 236 -9.58 36.24 -11.69
CA SER A 236 -10.14 37.45 -12.29
C SER A 236 -11.05 37.23 -13.50
N CYS A 237 -11.07 36.01 -14.05
CA CYS A 237 -11.83 35.60 -15.22
C CYS A 237 -13.10 34.78 -14.92
N ASN A 238 -13.24 34.22 -13.72
CA ASN A 238 -14.32 33.27 -13.41
C ASN A 238 -14.95 33.47 -12.01
N SER A 239 -14.50 34.49 -11.27
CA SER A 239 -15.02 34.80 -9.95
C SER A 239 -16.46 35.34 -10.01
N LEU A 240 -17.14 35.36 -8.86
CA LEU A 240 -18.46 35.95 -8.70
C LEU A 240 -18.40 37.45 -8.99
N GLN A 241 -17.40 38.15 -8.47
CA GLN A 241 -17.18 39.58 -8.75
C GLN A 241 -17.01 39.85 -10.25
N SER A 242 -16.18 39.05 -10.93
CA SER A 242 -15.82 39.28 -12.33
C SER A 242 -16.95 38.97 -13.30
N LEU A 243 -17.78 37.97 -13.00
CA LEU A 243 -18.88 37.54 -13.88
C LEU A 243 -20.23 38.18 -13.52
N TYR A 244 -20.45 38.53 -12.26
CA TYR A 244 -21.73 39.05 -11.75
C TYR A 244 -21.51 40.20 -10.75
N PRO A 245 -20.99 41.37 -11.19
CA PRO A 245 -20.61 42.46 -10.30
C PRO A 245 -21.79 43.00 -9.47
N VAL A 246 -23.00 43.03 -10.04
CA VAL A 246 -24.20 43.46 -9.31
C VAL A 246 -24.55 42.48 -8.18
N LEU A 247 -24.52 41.18 -8.44
CA LEU A 247 -24.74 40.17 -7.39
C LEU A 247 -23.60 40.15 -6.37
N ALA A 248 -22.37 40.41 -6.80
CA ALA A 248 -21.22 40.49 -5.90
C ALA A 248 -21.34 41.67 -4.92
N ALA A 249 -22.04 42.76 -5.28
CA ALA A 249 -22.33 43.85 -4.35
C ALA A 249 -23.27 43.45 -3.21
N GLU A 250 -24.12 42.43 -3.41
CA GLU A 250 -24.97 41.84 -2.36
C GLU A 250 -24.20 40.83 -1.47
N TYR A 251 -22.92 40.53 -1.77
CA TYR A 251 -22.15 39.52 -1.05
C TYR A 251 -21.64 40.05 0.29
N ASP A 252 -21.97 39.37 1.40
CA ASP A 252 -21.54 39.81 2.73
C ASP A 252 -20.12 39.33 3.05
N THR A 253 -19.12 40.09 2.62
CA THR A 253 -17.70 39.76 2.85
C THR A 253 -17.35 39.63 4.33
N ALA A 254 -17.95 40.45 5.20
CA ALA A 254 -17.67 40.43 6.64
C ALA A 254 -18.07 39.09 7.26
N ARG A 255 -19.23 38.55 6.88
CA ARG A 255 -19.71 37.25 7.38
C ARG A 255 -19.07 36.05 6.70
N ASN A 256 -18.73 36.16 5.41
CA ASN A 256 -18.11 35.05 4.68
C ASN A 256 -16.60 34.94 4.90
N GLY A 257 -15.93 36.01 5.34
CA GLY A 257 -14.50 36.05 5.66
C GLY A 257 -13.56 36.20 4.45
N PHE A 258 -14.08 36.15 3.22
CA PHE A 258 -13.34 36.39 1.98
C PHE A 258 -14.22 37.12 0.97
N GLY A 259 -13.62 37.86 0.05
CA GLY A 259 -14.36 38.64 -0.93
C GLY A 259 -14.90 37.83 -2.11
N PRO A 260 -15.91 38.34 -2.83
CA PRO A 260 -16.53 37.66 -3.98
C PRO A 260 -15.58 37.45 -5.17
N GLU A 261 -14.43 38.14 -5.22
CA GLU A 261 -13.34 37.91 -6.17
C GLU A 261 -12.62 36.57 -5.96
N GLN A 262 -12.72 36.00 -4.75
CA GLN A 262 -12.15 34.69 -4.39
C GLN A 262 -13.18 33.55 -4.51
N VAL A 263 -14.43 33.88 -4.85
CA VAL A 263 -15.54 32.93 -4.93
C VAL A 263 -15.86 32.62 -6.38
N LEU A 264 -16.02 31.34 -6.72
CA LEU A 264 -16.51 30.96 -8.04
C LEU A 264 -17.99 31.32 -8.17
N ALA A 265 -18.37 31.92 -9.30
CA ALA A 265 -19.78 32.27 -9.57
C ALA A 265 -20.72 31.05 -9.45
N ARG A 266 -20.27 29.85 -9.83
CA ARG A 266 -21.02 28.58 -9.70
C ARG A 266 -20.65 27.76 -8.46
N SER A 267 -20.14 28.40 -7.41
CA SER A 267 -19.85 27.71 -6.14
C SER A 267 -21.12 27.11 -5.53
N SER A 268 -21.02 25.87 -5.07
CA SER A 268 -22.07 25.18 -4.31
C SER A 268 -22.00 25.44 -2.81
N LYS A 269 -20.98 26.16 -2.32
CA LYS A 269 -20.86 26.53 -0.91
C LYS A 269 -21.91 27.59 -0.56
N MET A 270 -22.49 27.46 0.64
CA MET A 270 -23.40 28.48 1.17
C MET A 270 -22.63 29.78 1.39
N ALA A 271 -23.28 30.90 1.11
CA ALA A 271 -22.75 32.22 1.36
C ALA A 271 -23.83 33.11 1.99
N PHE A 272 -23.37 34.03 2.83
CA PHE A 272 -24.18 35.10 3.39
C PHE A 272 -24.26 36.28 2.41
N TRP A 273 -25.43 36.89 2.35
CA TRP A 273 -25.72 38.02 1.47
C TRP A 273 -26.41 39.11 2.29
N LYS A 274 -26.28 40.37 1.85
CA LYS A 274 -26.93 41.53 2.45
C LYS A 274 -27.40 42.48 1.36
N ASP A 275 -28.65 42.92 1.44
CA ASP A 275 -29.17 43.95 0.54
C ASP A 275 -28.89 45.38 1.06
N ALA A 276 -29.26 46.38 0.28
CA ALA A 276 -29.07 47.79 0.62
C ALA A 276 -29.86 48.24 1.87
N SER A 277 -30.94 47.54 2.22
CA SER A 277 -31.75 47.80 3.42
C SER A 277 -31.16 47.15 4.69
N GLY A 278 -30.11 46.34 4.53
CA GLY A 278 -29.45 45.64 5.63
C GLY A 278 -30.04 44.27 5.96
N HIS A 279 -31.05 43.80 5.21
CA HIS A 279 -31.58 42.46 5.38
C HIS A 279 -30.60 41.41 4.85
N THR A 280 -30.42 40.32 5.60
CA THR A 280 -29.43 39.26 5.31
C THR A 280 -30.07 37.91 5.07
N TRP A 281 -29.52 37.13 4.14
CA TRP A 281 -29.96 35.75 3.89
C TRP A 281 -28.81 34.84 3.48
N GLU A 282 -29.07 33.53 3.43
CA GLU A 282 -28.09 32.50 3.05
C GLU A 282 -28.52 31.78 1.78
N GLN A 283 -27.67 31.82 0.74
CA GLN A 283 -27.85 31.08 -0.51
C GLN A 283 -26.50 30.75 -1.14
N THR A 284 -26.45 29.74 -2.02
CA THR A 284 -25.21 29.46 -2.75
C THR A 284 -25.05 30.39 -3.95
N PRO A 285 -23.83 30.81 -4.32
CA PRO A 285 -23.59 31.57 -5.55
C PRO A 285 -24.19 30.87 -6.79
N ALA A 286 -24.06 29.55 -6.88
CA ALA A 286 -24.65 28.76 -7.97
C ALA A 286 -26.18 28.86 -8.05
N GLN A 287 -26.89 29.06 -6.94
CA GLN A 287 -28.34 29.29 -6.96
C GLN A 287 -28.66 30.70 -7.48
N ARG A 288 -27.85 31.69 -7.09
CA ARG A 288 -28.02 33.10 -7.46
C ARG A 288 -27.60 33.44 -8.89
N THR A 289 -26.68 32.68 -9.48
CA THR A 289 -26.20 32.92 -10.86
C THR A 289 -26.87 32.03 -11.91
N LYS A 290 -27.92 31.27 -11.55
CA LYS A 290 -28.68 30.45 -12.51
C LYS A 290 -29.46 31.31 -13.51
N PRO A 291 -29.58 30.88 -14.78
CA PRO A 291 -30.40 31.56 -15.77
C PRO A 291 -31.87 31.67 -15.32
N GLU A 292 -32.51 32.77 -15.69
CA GLU A 292 -33.85 33.15 -15.22
C GLU A 292 -34.93 32.11 -15.57
N LYS A 293 -34.82 31.46 -16.75
CA LYS A 293 -35.69 30.34 -17.17
C LYS A 293 -35.70 29.16 -16.18
N ASP A 294 -34.61 28.92 -15.45
CA ASP A 294 -34.52 27.82 -14.47
C ASP A 294 -34.99 28.24 -13.06
N ARG A 295 -34.94 29.55 -12.76
CA ARG A 295 -35.43 30.10 -11.50
C ARG A 295 -36.97 30.02 -11.45
N SER A 296 -37.65 30.36 -12.55
CA SER A 296 -39.11 30.29 -12.67
C SER A 296 -39.63 28.85 -12.59
N LYS A 297 -38.94 27.87 -13.20
CA LYS A 297 -39.33 26.45 -13.10
C LYS A 297 -39.24 25.92 -11.67
N ARG A 298 -38.20 26.28 -10.90
CA ARG A 298 -38.07 25.86 -9.50
C ARG A 298 -39.00 26.60 -8.54
N ALA A 299 -39.31 27.87 -8.80
CA ALA A 299 -40.34 28.59 -8.06
C ALA A 299 -41.72 27.94 -8.27
N ALA A 300 -42.04 27.55 -9.50
CA ALA A 300 -43.26 26.80 -9.81
C ALA A 300 -43.30 25.42 -9.15
N ILE A 301 -42.19 24.68 -9.12
CA ILE A 301 -42.09 23.37 -8.44
C ILE A 301 -42.18 23.52 -6.91
N ARG A 302 -41.52 24.52 -6.30
CA ARG A 302 -41.62 24.80 -4.86
C ARG A 302 -43.02 25.26 -4.48
N SER A 303 -43.68 26.07 -5.33
CA SER A 303 -45.07 26.47 -5.14
C SER A 303 -46.00 25.27 -5.19
N LYS A 304 -45.88 24.40 -6.20
CA LYS A 304 -46.62 23.13 -6.29
C LYS A 304 -46.38 22.22 -5.08
N TYR A 305 -45.14 22.10 -4.60
CA TYR A 305 -44.81 21.26 -3.45
C TYR A 305 -45.32 21.86 -2.13
N LYS A 306 -45.24 23.19 -1.94
CA LYS A 306 -45.87 23.88 -0.80
C LYS A 306 -47.39 23.71 -0.83
N GLN A 307 -48.02 23.82 -1.99
CA GLN A 307 -49.47 23.64 -2.13
C GLN A 307 -49.88 22.19 -1.87
N GLN A 308 -49.13 21.20 -2.37
CA GLN A 308 -49.35 19.78 -2.06
C GLN A 308 -49.12 19.46 -0.57
N MET A 309 -48.13 20.07 0.08
CA MET A 309 -47.91 19.91 1.52
C MET A 309 -49.02 20.58 2.35
N ARG A 310 -49.56 21.74 1.93
CA ARG A 310 -50.73 22.38 2.56
C ARG A 310 -51.98 21.49 2.43
N CYS A 311 -52.21 20.90 1.26
CA CYS A 311 -53.30 19.94 1.06
C CYS A 311 -53.13 18.66 1.90
N LYS A 312 -51.90 18.16 2.07
CA LYS A 312 -51.63 16.97 2.90
C LYS A 312 -51.71 17.22 4.41
N LEU A 313 -51.44 18.44 4.87
CA LEU A 313 -51.50 18.82 6.29
C LEU A 313 -52.85 19.40 6.71
N GLY A 314 -53.86 19.43 5.81
CA GLY A 314 -55.20 19.93 6.13
C GLY A 314 -55.27 21.42 6.48
N LEU A 315 -54.24 22.21 6.14
CA LEU A 315 -54.22 23.64 6.42
C LEU A 315 -54.97 24.36 5.29
N SER A 316 -56.29 24.47 5.43
CA SER A 316 -57.12 25.37 4.61
C SER A 316 -56.79 26.83 4.94
N ASP A 317 -56.78 27.69 3.92
CA ASP A 317 -56.76 29.13 4.13
C ASP A 317 -57.93 29.50 5.07
N ILE A 318 -57.62 30.08 6.23
CA ILE A 318 -58.60 30.85 7.00
C ILE A 318 -58.90 32.06 6.12
N VAL A 319 -59.93 31.93 5.30
CA VAL A 319 -60.65 33.05 4.73
C VAL A 319 -61.45 33.62 5.89
N ASP A 320 -60.93 34.68 6.49
CA ASP A 320 -61.64 35.47 7.50
C ASP A 320 -62.86 36.10 6.83
N SER A 321 -64.00 35.41 6.94
CA SER A 321 -65.30 35.92 6.52
C SER A 321 -65.84 36.83 7.62
N GLY A 322 -65.33 38.06 7.66
CA GLY A 322 -65.87 39.15 8.45
C GLY A 322 -67.10 39.77 7.79
N GLN A 323 -68.27 39.24 8.14
CA GLN A 323 -69.62 39.80 8.08
C GLN A 323 -69.78 41.25 7.53
N GLN A 324 -70.46 41.39 6.38
CA GLN A 324 -71.28 42.56 6.11
C GLN A 324 -72.68 42.32 6.68
N LEU A 325 -72.99 42.99 7.79
CA LEU A 325 -74.35 43.18 8.28
C LEU A 325 -75.13 43.98 7.24
N ARG A 326 -76.25 43.41 6.77
CA ARG A 326 -77.25 44.15 5.98
C ARG A 326 -77.94 45.17 6.88
N ALA A 327 -78.00 46.43 6.44
CA ALA A 327 -79.00 47.37 6.90
C ALA A 327 -80.31 47.18 6.09
N PRO A 328 -81.50 47.46 6.65
CA PRO A 328 -82.79 47.30 5.96
C PRO A 328 -83.07 48.46 4.99
N PRO A 329 -84.09 48.33 4.12
CA PRO A 329 -84.30 49.22 2.98
C PRO A 329 -85.06 50.49 3.36
N LEU A 330 -84.83 51.58 2.62
CA LEU A 330 -85.75 52.70 2.50
C LEU A 330 -85.93 53.07 1.03
N ASP A 331 -87.17 53.44 0.74
CA ASP A 331 -87.87 53.58 -0.54
C ASP A 331 -87.30 54.62 -1.53
N PRO A 332 -87.80 54.61 -2.79
CA PRO A 332 -87.26 55.35 -3.92
C PRO A 332 -87.81 56.78 -3.96
N ASP A 333 -86.97 57.76 -4.29
CA ASP A 333 -87.41 58.81 -5.21
C ASP A 333 -86.27 59.66 -5.79
N MET A 334 -86.54 60.12 -7.02
CA MET A 334 -86.07 61.38 -7.63
C MET A 334 -84.59 61.57 -8.00
N THR A 335 -84.37 61.33 -9.31
CA THR A 335 -83.80 62.27 -10.30
C THR A 335 -82.32 62.68 -10.25
N ALA A 336 -81.72 62.49 -11.43
CA ALA A 336 -80.53 63.08 -12.07
C ALA A 336 -80.38 64.63 -11.88
N PRO A 337 -79.33 65.33 -12.38
CA PRO A 337 -78.33 64.90 -13.38
C PRO A 337 -76.88 65.39 -13.17
N GLU A 338 -76.01 64.95 -14.11
CA GLU A 338 -74.91 65.66 -14.82
C GLU A 338 -74.11 66.73 -14.04
N GLN A 339 -72.78 66.74 -14.10
CA GLN A 339 -71.90 66.68 -15.29
C GLN A 339 -70.53 66.07 -14.97
#